data_AF-A0A2L2YPR6-F1
#
_entry.id   AF-A0A2L2YPR6-F1
#
_cell.length_a   1.000
_cell.length_b   1.000
_cell.length_c   1.000
_cell.angle_alpha   90.00
_cell.angle_beta   90.00
_cell.angle_gamma   90.00
#
_symmetry.space_group_name_H-M   'P 1'
#
loop_
_entity.id
_entity.type
_entity.pdbx_description
1 polymer ?
#
loop_
_entity_poly.entity_id
_entity_poly.type
_entity_poly.pdbx_seq_one_letter_code
_entity_poly.pdbx_strand_id
1 'polypeptide(L)' 'NGQYLKKLSEDMGSLYTSGELCDLEIRIGEDTLRVHKFILCARSPVFKAMMEHVCLESSTNSITITD' A
#
# COMPACT_ATOMS: atom_id res chain seq x y z
N ASN A 1 -25.02 8.54 -7.20
CA ASN A 1 -23.80 7.75 -7.46
C ASN A 1 -22.48 8.52 -7.30
N GLY A 2 -22.30 9.75 -7.80
CA GLY A 2 -21.01 10.46 -7.68
C GLY A 2 -20.56 10.84 -6.25
N GLN A 3 -21.49 11.18 -5.35
CA GLN A 3 -21.16 11.55 -3.97
C GLN A 3 -20.52 10.39 -3.18
N TYR A 4 -20.99 9.17 -3.37
CA TYR A 4 -20.46 7.98 -2.71
C TYR A 4 -19.03 7.65 -3.16
N LEU A 5 -18.71 7.85 -4.45
CA LEU A 5 -17.35 7.63 -4.96
C LEU A 5 -16.36 8.64 -4.37
N LYS A 6 -16.78 9.90 -4.23
CA LYS A 6 -15.96 10.94 -3.57
C LYS A 6 -15.71 10.57 -2.10
N LYS A 7 -16.76 10.18 -1.39
CA LYS A 7 -16.66 9.79 0.03
C LYS A 7 -15.73 8.58 0.21
N LEU A 8 -15.85 7.57 -0.63
CA LEU A 8 -14.94 6.41 -0.63
C LEU A 8 -13.48 6.83 -0.81
N SER A 9 -13.20 7.75 -1.74
CA SER A 9 -11.84 8.27 -1.95
C SER A 9 -11.30 9.02 -0.73
N GLU A 10 -12.14 9.83 -0.08
CA GLU A 10 -11.79 10.56 1.15
C GLU A 10 -11.52 9.59 2.32
N ASP A 11 -12.33 8.56 2.46
CA ASP A 11 -12.18 7.55 3.51
C ASP A 11 -10.87 6.74 3.32
N MET A 12 -10.54 6.35 2.08
CA MET A 12 -9.25 5.69 1.78
C MET A 12 -8.04 6.60 2.04
N GLY A 13 -8.15 7.89 1.71
CA GLY A 13 -7.10 8.88 2.02
C GLY A 13 -6.93 9.10 3.53
N SER A 14 -8.02 9.04 4.28
CA SER A 14 -8.00 9.16 5.74
C SER A 14 -7.31 7.96 6.38
N LEU A 15 -7.57 6.74 5.91
CA LEU A 15 -6.87 5.53 6.35
C LEU A 15 -5.36 5.60 6.10
N TYR A 16 -4.95 6.10 4.93
CA TYR A 16 -3.53 6.30 4.64
C TYR A 16 -2.89 7.31 5.60
N THR A 17 -3.57 8.43 5.85
CA THR A 17 -3.05 9.51 6.71
C THR A 17 -2.99 9.09 8.18
N SER A 18 -3.96 8.32 8.67
CA SER A 18 -3.98 7.83 10.06
C SER A 18 -2.95 6.72 10.31
N GLY A 19 -2.54 5.99 9.27
CA GLY A 19 -1.65 4.83 9.40
C GLY A 19 -2.32 3.60 10.04
N GLU A 20 -3.62 3.66 10.28
CA GLU A 20 -4.39 2.56 10.86
C GLU A 20 -4.47 1.40 9.87
N LEU A 21 -4.31 0.18 10.38
CA LEU A 21 -4.45 -1.06 9.60
C LEU A 21 -3.45 -1.18 8.41
N CYS A 22 -2.38 -0.39 8.38
CA CYS A 22 -1.31 -0.59 7.41
C CYS A 22 -0.67 -1.96 7.62
N ASP A 23 -0.59 -2.72 6.54
CA ASP A 23 -0.13 -4.11 6.49
C ASP A 23 1.12 -4.27 5.61
N LEU A 24 1.73 -3.17 5.19
CA LEU A 24 2.97 -3.11 4.39
C LEU A 24 3.82 -1.89 4.76
N GLU A 25 5.13 -2.11 4.85
CA GLU A 25 6.14 -1.04 4.91
C GLU A 25 6.92 -0.97 3.58
N ILE A 26 7.14 0.23 3.06
CA ILE A 26 8.05 0.48 1.94
C ILE A 26 9.20 1.34 2.46
N ARG A 27 10.40 0.78 2.44
CA ARG A 27 11.63 1.43 2.90
C ARG A 27 12.39 2.00 1.72
N ILE A 28 12.73 3.29 1.79
CA ILE A 28 13.41 4.04 0.73
C ILE A 28 14.57 4.78 1.38
N GLY A 29 15.78 4.23 1.29
CA GLY A 29 16.91 4.74 2.07
C GLY A 29 16.62 4.69 3.58
N GLU A 30 16.61 5.85 4.23
CA GLU A 30 16.27 6.00 5.65
C GLU A 30 14.77 6.21 5.91
N ASP A 31 13.99 6.48 4.87
CA ASP A 31 12.55 6.75 4.98
C ASP A 31 11.74 5.46 4.96
N THR A 32 10.60 5.47 5.66
CA THR A 32 9.64 4.36 5.68
C THR A 32 8.22 4.86 5.47
N LEU A 33 7.54 4.31 4.46
CA LEU A 33 6.13 4.54 4.17
C LEU A 33 5.31 3.35 4.67
N ARG A 34 4.31 3.60 5.51
CA ARG A 34 3.33 2.59 5.93
C ARG A 34 2.10 2.70 5.04
N VAL A 35 1.72 1.61 4.38
CA VAL A 35 0.67 1.60 3.35
C VAL A 35 -0.21 0.36 3.49
N HIS A 36 -1.36 0.39 2.81
CA HIS A 36 -2.28 -0.74 2.70
C HIS A 36 -2.05 -1.51 1.40
N LYS A 37 -1.72 -2.80 1.50
CA LYS A 37 -1.46 -3.69 0.37
C LYS A 37 -2.59 -3.67 -0.65
N PHE A 38 -3.82 -3.83 -0.18
CA PHE A 38 -4.98 -3.92 -1.06
C PHE A 38 -5.12 -2.66 -1.94
N ILE A 39 -4.97 -1.47 -1.35
CA ILE A 39 -5.04 -0.19 -2.07
C ILE A 39 -3.89 -0.09 -3.07
N LEU A 40 -2.68 -0.45 -2.65
CA LEU A 40 -1.48 -0.39 -3.50
C LEU A 40 -1.58 -1.33 -4.71
N CYS A 41 -1.99 -2.58 -4.49
CA CYS A 41 -2.21 -3.57 -5.55
C CYS A 41 -3.36 -3.19 -6.49
N ALA A 42 -4.44 -2.60 -5.97
CA ALA A 42 -5.55 -2.12 -6.81
C ALA A 42 -5.12 -0.97 -7.73
N ARG A 43 -4.13 -0.16 -7.32
CA ARG A 43 -3.67 1.03 -8.04
C ARG A 43 -2.40 0.84 -8.84
N SER A 44 -1.69 -0.27 -8.67
CA SER A 44 -0.46 -0.57 -9.40
C SER A 44 -0.36 -2.07 -9.75
N PRO A 45 -0.40 -2.44 -11.04
CA PRO A 45 -0.24 -3.82 -11.46
C PRO A 45 1.15 -4.39 -11.14
N VAL A 46 2.17 -3.54 -11.01
CA VAL A 46 3.52 -3.96 -10.60
C VAL A 46 3.51 -4.43 -9.16
N PHE A 47 2.96 -3.63 -8.23
CA PHE A 47 2.82 -4.05 -6.83
C PHE A 47 1.89 -5.26 -6.68
N LYS A 48 0.82 -5.33 -7.48
CA LYS A 48 -0.05 -6.50 -7.51
C LYS A 48 0.72 -7.78 -7.85
N ALA A 49 1.45 -7.79 -8.96
CA ALA A 49 2.26 -8.94 -9.36
C ALA A 49 3.30 -9.28 -8.27
N MET A 50 3.98 -8.28 -7.72
CA MET A 50 4.97 -8.49 -6.65
C MET A 50 4.38 -9.14 -5.39
N MET A 51 3.13 -8.84 -5.03
CA MET A 51 2.46 -9.40 -3.86
C MET A 51 1.78 -10.76 -4.13
N GLU A 52 1.38 -11.02 -5.38
CA GLU A 52 0.76 -12.29 -5.79
C GLU A 52 1.79 -13.43 -5.92
N HIS A 53 3.05 -13.10 -6.17
CA HIS A 53 4.15 -14.06 -6.14
C HIS A 53 4.71 -14.22 -4.73
N VAL A 54 4.99 -15.46 -4.32
CA VAL A 54 5.65 -15.76 -3.02
C VAL A 54 7.12 -15.36 -3.14
N CYS A 55 7.41 -14.10 -2.84
CA CYS A 55 8.75 -13.51 -2.78
C CYS A 55 9.07 -13.12 -1.34
N LEU A 56 10.34 -12.82 -1.04
CA LEU A 56 10.77 -12.48 0.33
C LEU A 56 10.02 -11.23 0.87
N GLU A 57 9.64 -10.30 0.00
CA GLU A 57 8.82 -9.15 0.37
C GLU A 57 7.39 -9.55 0.80
N SER A 58 6.83 -10.63 0.24
CA SER A 58 5.48 -11.08 0.59
C SER A 58 5.42 -11.76 1.96
N SER A 59 6.54 -12.27 2.46
CA SER A 59 6.63 -12.97 3.76
C SER A 59 6.95 -12.06 4.94
N THR A 60 7.58 -10.91 4.69
CA THR A 60 8.01 -9.95 5.73
C THR A 60 7.14 -8.71 5.83
N ASN A 61 6.18 -8.53 4.90
CA ASN A 61 5.34 -7.33 4.81
C ASN A 61 6.16 -6.03 4.71
N SER A 62 7.37 -6.12 4.14
CA SER A 62 8.29 -5.01 3.94
C SER A 62 8.91 -5.11 2.55
N ILE A 63 8.91 -4.00 1.82
CA ILE A 63 9.59 -3.83 0.53
C ILE A 63 10.71 -2.84 0.74
N THR A 64 11.92 -3.17 0.30
CA THR A 64 13.04 -2.23 0.30
C THR A 64 13.32 -1.82 -1.14
N ILE A 65 13.23 -0.52 -1.42
CA ILE A 65 13.58 0.05 -2.71
C ILE A 65 14.99 0.62 -2.58
N THR A 66 15.94 -0.05 -3.21
CA THR A 66 17.31 0.45 -3.43
C THR A 66 17.40 0.98 -4.85
N ASP A 67 17.99 2.16 -5.04
CA ASP A 67 18.38 2.66 -6.37
C ASP A 67 19.40 1.71 -7.03
#